data_AF-A0A285J6W1-F1
#
_entry.id   AF-A0A285J6W1-F1
#
_cell.length_a   1.000
_cell.length_b   1.000
_cell.length_c   1.000
_cell.angle_alpha   90.00
_cell.angle_beta   90.00
_cell.angle_gamma   90.00
#
_symmetry.space_group_name_H-M   'P 1'
#
loop_
_entity.id
_entity.type
_entity.pdbx_description
1 polymer ?
#
loop_
_entity_poly.entity_id
_entity_poly.type
_entity_poly.pdbx_seq_one_letter_code
_entity_poly.pdbx_strand_id
1 'polypeptide(L)'
;MGVLTDYFRAPSAAAVQQELTMDEGGPLTTVYDTVEAKGIDPTVVLGQLIGFIRDEPWHPRIVDDRLIWPEGGEQDTSHEGPWTTILDNETRDTLASLDPARVPSLAARWFHHRRTPPEHRPALLRPAHH
;
A
#
# COMPACT_ATOMS: atom_id res chain seq x y z
N MET A 1 5.25 7.60 15.22
CA MET A 1 4.07 6.72 15.26
C MET A 1 3.79 6.31 13.84
N GLY A 2 4.10 5.08 13.45
CA GLY A 2 3.83 4.57 12.11
C GLY A 2 2.45 3.92 12.08
N VAL A 3 1.71 4.12 10.99
CA VAL A 3 0.48 3.35 10.75
C VAL A 3 0.89 1.88 10.62
N LEU A 4 0.25 1.01 11.39
CA LEU A 4 0.39 -0.42 11.24
C LEU A 4 -0.56 -0.85 10.12
N THR A 5 0.00 -1.50 9.11
CA THR A 5 -0.76 -1.96 7.95
C THR A 5 -0.42 -3.42 7.76
N ASP A 6 -1.45 -4.25 7.80
CA ASP A 6 -1.37 -5.67 7.57
C ASP A 6 -2.08 -6.00 6.27
N TYR A 7 -1.49 -6.86 5.45
CA TYR A 7 -2.05 -7.25 4.16
C TYR A 7 -2.44 -8.71 4.20
N PHE A 8 -3.65 -9.03 3.82
CA PHE A 8 -4.14 -10.41 3.85
C PHE A 8 -4.92 -10.73 2.58
N ARG A 9 -5.06 -12.03 2.30
CA ARG A 9 -5.90 -12.52 1.22
C ARG A 9 -7.20 -13.06 1.78
N ALA A 10 -8.32 -12.51 1.32
CA ALA A 10 -9.66 -12.97 1.65
C ALA A 10 -10.44 -13.38 0.38
N PRO A 11 -11.47 -14.25 0.50
CA PRO A 11 -12.27 -14.68 -0.65
C PRO A 11 -13.17 -13.57 -1.21
N SER A 12 -13.63 -12.64 -0.38
CA SER A 12 -14.42 -11.47 -0.80
C SER A 12 -14.46 -10.39 0.28
N ALA A 13 -14.80 -9.15 -0.09
CA ALA A 13 -15.04 -8.07 0.87
C ALA A 13 -16.18 -8.42 1.85
N ALA A 14 -17.23 -9.10 1.38
CA ALA A 14 -18.36 -9.49 2.23
C ALA A 14 -17.95 -10.49 3.33
N ALA A 15 -17.04 -11.42 3.02
CA ALA A 15 -16.50 -12.33 4.03
C ALA A 15 -15.71 -11.56 5.10
N VAL A 16 -14.89 -10.58 4.70
CA VAL A 16 -14.13 -9.74 5.65
C VAL A 16 -15.07 -8.92 6.54
N GLN A 17 -16.10 -8.30 5.95
CA GLN A 17 -17.09 -7.54 6.70
C GLN A 17 -17.86 -8.42 7.69
N GLN A 18 -18.19 -9.65 7.31
CA GLN A 18 -18.85 -10.61 8.19
C GLN A 18 -17.98 -10.92 9.42
N GLU A 19 -16.69 -11.22 9.22
CA GLU A 19 -15.75 -11.49 10.32
C GLU A 19 -15.60 -10.26 11.23
N LEU A 20 -15.37 -9.08 10.66
CA LEU A 20 -15.24 -7.83 11.42
C LEU A 20 -16.53 -7.46 12.18
N THR A 21 -17.69 -7.84 11.66
CA THR A 21 -18.97 -7.67 12.38
C THR A 21 -19.10 -8.66 13.54
N MET A 22 -18.68 -9.91 13.35
CA MET A 22 -18.79 -10.95 14.39
C MET A 22 -17.82 -10.72 15.55
N ASP A 23 -16.63 -10.20 15.27
CA ASP A 23 -15.57 -9.95 16.26
C ASP A 23 -15.46 -8.48 16.66
N GLU A 24 -16.49 -7.67 16.38
CA GLU A 24 -16.57 -6.23 16.73
C GLU A 24 -15.32 -5.42 16.32
N GLY A 25 -14.78 -5.67 15.14
CA GLY A 25 -13.54 -5.04 14.65
C GLY A 25 -12.26 -5.66 15.20
N GLY A 26 -12.30 -6.93 15.60
CA GLY A 26 -11.13 -7.68 16.04
C GLY A 26 -10.11 -7.99 14.92
N PRO A 27 -8.94 -8.53 15.30
CA PRO A 27 -7.81 -8.71 14.39
C PRO A 27 -8.05 -9.83 13.37
N LEU A 28 -7.87 -9.52 12.08
CA LEU A 28 -8.02 -10.48 10.99
C LEU A 28 -6.84 -11.44 10.82
N THR A 29 -5.73 -11.21 11.52
CA THR A 29 -4.50 -12.02 11.46
C THR A 29 -4.68 -13.47 11.90
N THR A 30 -5.71 -13.76 12.68
CA THR A 30 -6.05 -15.11 13.15
C THR A 30 -6.91 -15.89 12.16
N VAL A 31 -7.53 -15.19 11.19
CA VAL A 31 -8.52 -15.75 10.26
C VAL A 31 -7.95 -15.89 8.85
N TYR A 32 -7.13 -14.93 8.41
CA TYR A 32 -6.55 -14.92 7.06
C TYR A 32 -5.03 -15.05 7.09
N ASP A 33 -4.48 -15.61 6.01
CA ASP A 33 -3.04 -15.58 5.75
C ASP A 33 -2.60 -14.13 5.56
N THR A 34 -1.88 -13.62 6.57
CA THR A 34 -1.62 -12.19 6.75
C THR A 34 -0.12 -11.92 6.79
N VAL A 35 0.29 -10.94 5.99
CA VAL A 35 1.62 -10.35 5.99
C VAL A 35 1.59 -9.13 6.89
N GLU A 36 2.20 -9.24 8.07
CA GLU A 36 2.45 -8.10 8.95
C GLU A 36 3.48 -7.16 8.30
N ALA A 37 3.02 -6.01 7.81
CA ALA A 37 3.83 -5.12 6.97
C ALA A 37 3.99 -3.74 7.63
N LYS A 38 4.56 -3.74 8.83
CA LYS A 38 4.76 -2.53 9.64
C LYS A 38 5.50 -1.45 8.84
N GLY A 39 4.89 -0.28 8.68
CA GLY A 39 5.45 0.84 7.94
C GLY A 39 5.34 0.72 6.41
N ILE A 40 4.55 -0.23 5.92
CA ILE A 40 4.19 -0.36 4.51
C ILE A 40 2.80 0.23 4.30
N ASP A 41 2.70 1.55 4.23
CA ASP A 41 1.43 2.20 3.92
C ASP A 41 0.98 1.90 2.46
N PRO A 42 -0.33 1.75 2.21
CA PRO A 42 -0.84 1.32 0.91
C PRO A 42 -0.65 2.37 -0.18
N THR A 43 -0.71 3.67 0.15
CA THR A 43 -0.72 4.76 -0.82
C THR A 43 0.68 5.13 -1.34
N VAL A 44 1.63 5.31 -0.42
CA VAL A 44 2.97 5.78 -0.72
C VAL A 44 3.92 4.59 -0.82
N VAL A 45 4.04 3.80 0.25
CA VAL A 45 5.04 2.74 0.30
C VAL A 45 4.74 1.62 -0.71
N LEU A 46 3.53 1.05 -0.67
CA LEU A 46 3.13 0.02 -1.63
C LEU A 46 3.02 0.61 -3.04
N GLY A 47 2.49 1.82 -3.19
CA GLY A 47 2.44 2.52 -4.47
C GLY A 47 3.80 2.65 -5.16
N GLN A 48 4.87 2.94 -4.41
CA GLN A 48 6.23 2.95 -4.96
C GLN A 48 6.68 1.57 -5.45
N LEU A 49 6.36 0.51 -4.70
CA LEU A 49 6.66 -0.86 -5.12
C LEU A 49 5.95 -1.19 -6.44
N ILE A 50 4.66 -0.87 -6.55
CA ILE A 50 3.88 -1.06 -7.77
C ILE A 50 4.48 -0.28 -8.94
N GLY A 51 4.89 0.97 -8.72
CA GLY A 51 5.61 1.75 -9.74
C GLY A 51 6.90 1.08 -10.21
N PHE A 52 7.68 0.47 -9.30
CA PHE A 52 8.86 -0.30 -9.70
C PHE A 52 8.54 -1.57 -10.48
N ILE A 53 7.41 -2.22 -10.18
CA ILE A 53 6.99 -3.44 -10.88
C ILE A 53 6.49 -3.12 -12.28
N ARG A 54 5.68 -2.07 -12.42
CA ARG A 54 5.10 -1.58 -13.69
C ARG A 54 6.08 -0.75 -14.52
N ASP A 55 7.21 -0.36 -13.94
CA ASP A 55 8.20 0.57 -14.51
C ASP A 55 7.60 1.95 -14.84
N GLU A 56 6.77 2.45 -13.93
CA GLU A 56 6.06 3.72 -14.04
C GLU A 56 6.41 4.67 -12.87
N PRO A 57 6.42 5.99 -13.08
CA PRO A 57 6.59 6.96 -11.98
C PRO A 57 5.48 6.83 -10.94
N TRP A 58 5.81 6.95 -9.66
CA TRP A 58 4.81 6.96 -8.60
C TRP A 58 3.82 8.14 -8.76
N HIS A 59 2.54 7.87 -8.58
CA HIS A 59 1.49 8.87 -8.43
C HIS A 59 0.39 8.36 -7.46
N PRO A 60 -0.43 9.23 -6.86
CA PRO A 60 -1.43 8.85 -5.84
C PRO A 60 -2.54 7.89 -6.29
N ARG A 61 -2.62 7.58 -7.59
CA ARG A 61 -3.64 6.69 -8.19
C ARG A 61 -3.02 5.43 -8.80
N ILE A 62 -1.75 5.15 -8.49
CA ILE A 62 -1.05 3.97 -9.02
C ILE A 62 -1.54 2.69 -8.33
N VAL A 63 -1.98 2.84 -7.09
CA VAL A 63 -2.76 1.90 -6.31
C VAL A 63 -4.07 2.61 -6.00
N ASP A 64 -5.18 1.94 -6.27
CA ASP A 64 -6.51 2.41 -5.85
C ASP A 64 -7.05 1.44 -4.80
N ASP A 65 -7.80 1.98 -3.85
CA ASP A 65 -8.37 1.21 -2.77
C ASP A 65 -9.73 1.75 -2.35
N ARG A 66 -10.56 0.87 -1.82
CA ARG A 66 -11.91 1.20 -1.38
C ARG A 66 -12.13 0.75 0.04
N LEU A 67 -12.66 1.65 0.88
CA LEU A 67 -13.08 1.29 2.23
C LEU A 67 -14.12 0.19 2.19
N ILE A 68 -13.90 -0.86 2.98
CA ILE A 68 -14.86 -1.93 3.21
C ILE A 68 -15.25 -2.03 4.69
N TRP A 69 -14.43 -1.48 5.59
CA TRP A 69 -14.74 -1.41 7.01
C TRP A 69 -14.06 -0.21 7.69
N PRO A 70 -14.79 0.51 8.56
CA PRO A 70 -16.23 0.43 8.78
C PRO A 70 -17.02 0.87 7.54
N GLU A 71 -18.18 0.23 7.27
CA GLU A 71 -19.01 0.60 6.12
C GLU A 71 -19.57 2.02 6.29
N GLY A 72 -19.38 2.89 5.28
CA GLY A 72 -19.83 4.29 5.33
C GLY A 72 -19.03 5.19 6.28
N GLY A 73 -17.92 4.68 6.83
CA GLY A 73 -17.08 5.41 7.79
C GLY A 73 -16.02 6.29 7.15
N GLU A 74 -16.04 6.54 5.83
CA GLU A 74 -15.02 7.33 5.13
C GLU A 74 -14.83 8.73 5.71
N GLN A 75 -15.86 9.27 6.36
CA GLN A 75 -15.86 10.59 7.01
C GLN A 75 -15.87 10.51 8.54
N ASP A 76 -15.87 9.30 9.11
CA ASP A 76 -15.90 9.12 10.56
C ASP A 76 -14.49 9.25 11.14
N THR A 77 -14.10 10.50 11.40
CA THR A 77 -12.82 10.81 12.04
C THR A 77 -12.77 10.42 13.53
N SER A 78 -13.91 10.03 14.10
CA SER A 78 -14.03 9.55 15.49
C SER A 78 -13.98 8.03 15.62
N HIS A 79 -13.90 7.30 14.51
CA HIS A 79 -13.80 5.85 14.54
C HIS A 79 -12.49 5.39 15.20
N GLU A 80 -12.61 4.79 16.37
CA GLU A 80 -11.52 4.12 17.07
C GLU A 80 -11.59 2.62 16.75
N GLY A 81 -10.81 2.16 15.76
CA GLY A 81 -10.84 0.77 15.31
C GLY A 81 -10.00 0.54 14.05
N PRO A 82 -9.92 -0.72 13.57
CA PRO A 82 -9.20 -1.02 12.34
C PRO A 82 -9.94 -0.45 11.14
N TRP A 83 -9.18 0.14 10.23
CA TRP A 83 -9.66 0.54 8.92
C TRP A 83 -9.23 -0.52 7.93
N THR A 84 -10.18 -1.08 7.19
CA THR A 84 -9.89 -2.11 6.17
C THR A 84 -10.35 -1.62 4.81
N THR A 85 -9.41 -1.62 3.88
CA THR A 85 -9.66 -1.28 2.48
C THR A 85 -9.35 -2.47 1.58
N ILE A 86 -10.05 -2.56 0.46
CA ILE A 86 -9.76 -3.53 -0.59
C ILE A 86 -8.95 -2.85 -1.69
N LEU A 87 -7.80 -3.43 -2.03
CA LEU A 87 -6.99 -3.00 -3.16
C LEU A 87 -7.69 -3.33 -4.47
N ASP A 88 -7.46 -2.49 -5.48
CA ASP A 88 -7.95 -2.74 -6.83
C ASP A 88 -7.35 -4.03 -7.45
N ASN A 89 -8.08 -4.61 -8.41
CA ASN A 89 -7.67 -5.86 -9.05
C ASN A 89 -6.33 -5.72 -9.79
N GLU A 90 -6.04 -4.56 -10.37
CA GLU A 90 -4.81 -4.34 -11.14
C GLU A 90 -3.58 -4.39 -10.22
N THR A 91 -3.67 -3.78 -9.04
CA THR A 91 -2.63 -3.85 -8.00
C THR A 91 -2.43 -5.28 -7.53
N ARG A 92 -3.51 -6.00 -7.21
CA ARG A 92 -3.45 -7.42 -6.81
C ARG A 92 -2.80 -8.27 -7.91
N ASP A 93 -3.23 -8.11 -9.15
CA ASP A 93 -2.76 -8.92 -10.27
C ASP A 93 -1.30 -8.60 -10.61
N THR A 94 -0.88 -7.33 -10.45
CA THR A 94 0.53 -6.91 -10.56
C THR A 94 1.40 -7.66 -9.56
N LEU A 95 0.99 -7.72 -8.29
CA LEU A 95 1.71 -8.47 -7.25
C LEU A 95 1.73 -9.98 -7.54
N ALA A 96 0.61 -10.54 -7.99
CA ALA A 96 0.48 -11.96 -8.29
C ALA A 96 1.28 -12.39 -9.54
N SER A 97 1.51 -11.47 -10.48
CA SER A 97 2.25 -11.73 -11.72
C SER A 97 3.77 -11.71 -11.56
N LEU A 98 4.28 -11.35 -10.37
CA LEU A 98 5.72 -11.26 -10.13
C LEU A 98 6.39 -12.62 -10.24
N ASP A 99 7.36 -12.71 -11.14
CA ASP A 99 8.30 -13.82 -11.19
C ASP A 99 9.09 -13.89 -9.87
N PRO A 100 8.99 -15.00 -9.10
CA PRO A 100 9.73 -15.18 -7.86
C PRO A 100 11.24 -14.95 -8.01
N ALA A 101 11.82 -15.22 -9.18
CA ALA A 101 13.25 -15.00 -9.44
C ALA A 101 13.63 -13.51 -9.48
N ARG A 102 12.67 -12.62 -9.76
CA ARG A 102 12.87 -11.15 -9.81
C ARG A 102 12.67 -10.47 -8.47
N VAL A 103 12.05 -11.15 -7.49
CA VAL A 103 11.73 -10.57 -6.17
C VAL A 103 12.97 -10.02 -5.45
N PRO A 104 14.13 -10.72 -5.38
CA PRO A 104 15.30 -10.21 -4.67
C PRO A 104 15.86 -8.91 -5.28
N SER A 105 15.91 -8.80 -6.61
CA SER A 105 16.45 -7.61 -7.28
C SER A 105 15.49 -6.42 -7.17
N LEU A 106 14.19 -6.67 -7.27
CA LEU A 106 13.16 -5.66 -7.02
C LEU A 106 13.21 -5.13 -5.58
N ALA A 107 13.32 -6.02 -4.60
CA ALA A 107 13.42 -5.65 -3.19
C ALA A 107 14.66 -4.78 -2.92
N ALA A 108 15.80 -5.11 -3.51
CA ALA A 108 17.02 -4.30 -3.40
C ALA A 108 16.85 -2.90 -4.00
N ARG A 109 16.24 -2.78 -5.20
CA ARG A 109 15.96 -1.50 -5.85
C ARG A 109 15.02 -0.63 -5.01
N TRP A 110 13.94 -1.22 -4.52
CA TRP A 110 12.94 -0.52 -3.69
C TRP A 110 13.52 -0.07 -2.34
N PHE A 111 14.33 -0.92 -1.69
CA PHE A 111 15.01 -0.56 -0.45
C PHE A 111 16.00 0.60 -0.65
N HIS A 112 16.77 0.61 -1.74
CA HIS A 112 17.71 1.69 -2.03
C HIS A 112 17.00 3.03 -2.25
N HIS A 113 15.92 3.03 -3.03
CA HIS A 113 15.10 4.22 -3.28
C HIS A 113 14.57 4.85 -1.98
N ARG A 114 14.12 4.03 -1.03
CA ARG A 114 13.63 4.49 0.27
C ARG A 114 14.69 5.14 1.14
N ARG A 115 15.96 4.79 0.95
CA ARG A 115 17.09 5.36 1.73
C ARG A 115 17.65 6.64 1.11
N THR A 116 17.35 6.90 -0.16
CA THR A 116 17.79 8.12 -0.84
C THR A 116 16.70 9.17 -0.68
N PRO A 117 16.87 10.18 0.20
CA PRO A 117 15.97 11.33 0.17
C PRO A 117 16.06 11.99 -1.21
N PRO A 118 14.99 12.62 -1.71
CA PRO A 118 15.05 13.34 -2.97
C PRO A 118 16.14 14.40 -2.86
N GLU A 119 17.24 14.14 -3.56
CA GLU A 119 18.30 15.09 -3.79
C GLU A 119 17.67 16.37 -4.35
N HIS A 120 17.77 17.46 -3.59
CA HIS A 120 17.45 18.78 -4.09
C HIS A 120 18.35 19.02 -5.30
N ARG A 121 17.80 18.83 -6.51
CA ARG A 121 18.46 19.28 -7.74
C ARG A 121 18.84 20.74 -7.52
N PRO A 122 20.13 21.12 -7.50
CA PRO A 122 20.46 22.53 -7.57
C PRO A 122 19.91 23.00 -8.92
N ALA A 123 18.99 23.96 -8.87
CA ALA A 123 18.58 24.68 -10.07
C ALA A 123 19.87 25.18 -10.71
N LEU A 124 20.22 24.62 -11.87
CA LEU A 124 21.26 25.15 -12.72
C LEU A 124 20.79 26.54 -13.14
N LEU A 125 21.20 27.54 -12.36
CA LEU A 125 21.17 28.95 -12.74
C LEU A 125 21.91 29.03 -14.08
N ARG A 126 21.15 29.20 -15.15
CA ARG A 126 21.68 29.53 -16.48
C ARG A 126 22.52 30.81 -16.31
N PRO A 127 23.75 30.88 -16.82
CA PRO A 127 24.47 32.15 -16.85
C PRO A 127 23.69 33.10 -17.76
N ALA A 128 23.31 34.26 -17.22
CA ALA A 128 22.78 35.35 -18.01
C ALA A 128 23.90 35.83 -18.95
N HIS A 129 23.69 35.67 -20.24
CA HIS A 129 24.47 36.32 -21.28
C HIS A 129 23.89 37.72 -21.53
N HIS A 130 24.82 38.68 -21.63
CA HIS A 130 24.73 40.05 -22.13
C HIS A 130 24.09 41.13 -21.26
#